data_AF-A0AA44EGN0-F1
#
_entry.id   AF-A0AA44EGN0-F1
#
_cell.length_a   1.000
_cell.length_b   1.000
_cell.length_c   1.000
_cell.angle_alpha   90.00
_cell.angle_beta   90.00
_cell.angle_gamma   90.00
#
_symmetry.space_group_name_H-M   'P 1'
#
loop_
_entity.id
_entity.type
_entity.pdbx_description
1 polymer ?
#
loop_
_entity_poly.entity_id
_entity_poly.type
_entity_poly.pdbx_seq_one_letter_code
_entity_poly.pdbx_strand_id
1 'polypeptide(L)'
;MSIYKKALMAFTFPVRAAWLLLQIACFLLVSMACILVAAFAGYWIVLTFSYAFLPPEATGRVWQWATDLYAESAWFRAGTITSFLLLVLPILRVWPGRDPVSEAARTLETVRLNEGLIAARQQEEARAKLRAR
;
A
#
# COMPACT_ATOMS: atom_id res chain seq x y z
N MET A 1 26.76 -13.16 51.39
CA MET A 1 25.72 -12.61 50.48
C MET A 1 26.20 -11.52 49.51
N SER A 2 27.30 -10.78 49.75
CA SER A 2 27.73 -9.68 48.85
C SER A 2 28.47 -10.13 47.57
N ILE A 3 29.14 -11.28 47.58
CA ILE A 3 29.91 -11.80 46.44
C ILE A 3 28.98 -12.21 45.28
N TYR A 4 27.86 -12.86 45.59
CA TYR A 4 26.82 -13.22 44.61
C TYR A 4 26.20 -11.99 43.94
N LYS A 5 25.96 -10.89 44.69
CA LYS A 5 25.51 -9.61 44.11
C LYS A 5 26.55 -9.01 43.17
N LYS A 6 27.85 -9.07 43.50
CA LYS A 6 28.93 -8.58 42.63
C LYS A 6 29.05 -9.41 41.34
N ALA A 7 28.92 -10.73 41.42
CA ALA A 7 28.95 -11.61 40.25
C ALA A 7 27.73 -11.36 39.33
N LEU A 8 26.53 -11.18 39.90
CA LEU A 8 25.32 -10.82 39.16
C LEU A 8 25.44 -9.44 38.49
N MET A 9 26.06 -8.46 39.15
CA MET A 9 26.32 -7.12 38.58
C MET A 9 27.33 -7.19 37.42
N ALA A 10 28.40 -7.96 37.57
CA ALA A 10 29.42 -8.14 36.54
C ALA A 10 28.85 -8.78 35.27
N PHE A 11 27.82 -9.62 35.39
CA PHE A 11 27.15 -10.24 34.24
C PHE A 11 26.00 -9.39 33.67
N THR A 12 25.22 -8.72 34.51
CA THR A 12 24.10 -7.88 34.05
C THR A 12 24.55 -6.56 33.43
N PHE A 13 25.70 -6.02 33.83
CA PHE A 13 26.26 -4.79 33.28
C PHE A 13 26.59 -4.88 31.77
N PRO A 14 27.34 -5.88 31.26
CA PRO A 14 27.60 -6.02 29.83
C PRO A 14 26.34 -6.35 29.04
N VAL A 15 25.39 -7.10 29.62
CA VAL A 15 24.10 -7.39 28.98
C VAL A 15 23.27 -6.12 28.81
N ARG A 16 23.22 -5.26 29.84
CA ARG A 16 22.55 -3.95 29.74
C ARG A 16 23.26 -3.01 28.77
N ALA A 17 24.59 -3.02 28.74
CA ALA A 17 25.36 -2.23 27.78
C ALA A 17 25.10 -2.68 26.34
N ALA A 18 25.09 -3.99 26.07
CA ALA A 18 24.74 -4.56 24.78
C ALA A 18 23.30 -4.21 24.38
N TRP A 19 22.37 -4.25 25.32
CA TRP A 19 20.98 -3.84 25.09
C TRP A 19 20.85 -2.36 24.74
N LEU A 20 21.57 -1.48 25.45
CA LEU A 20 21.61 -0.05 25.13
C LEU A 20 22.25 0.21 23.76
N LEU A 21 23.33 -0.50 23.41
CA LEU A 21 23.95 -0.40 22.09
C LEU A 21 22.98 -0.84 20.98
N LEU A 22 22.22 -1.90 21.22
CA LEU A 22 21.17 -2.32 20.29
C LEU A 22 20.08 -1.25 20.15
N GLN A 23 19.62 -0.65 21.26
CA GLN A 23 18.65 0.44 21.22
C GLN A 23 19.19 1.67 20.46
N ILE A 24 20.44 2.04 20.68
CA ILE A 24 21.11 3.13 19.96
C ILE A 24 21.17 2.81 18.46
N ALA A 25 21.60 1.60 18.08
CA ALA A 25 21.65 1.20 16.68
C ALA A 25 20.27 1.26 16.02
N CYS A 26 19.23 0.73 16.67
CA CYS A 26 17.86 0.83 16.19
C CYS A 26 17.39 2.28 16.06
N PHE A 27 17.70 3.13 17.04
CA PHE A 27 17.34 4.55 17.01
C PHE A 27 18.03 5.27 15.85
N LEU A 28 19.32 5.00 15.59
CA LEU A 28 20.02 5.56 14.43
C LEU A 28 19.41 5.09 13.12
N LEU A 29 19.08 3.80 12.99
CA LEU A 29 18.45 3.27 11.78
C LEU A 29 17.09 3.92 11.52
N VAL A 30 16.25 4.05 12.54
CA VAL A 30 14.95 4.72 12.44
C VAL A 30 15.13 6.20 12.12
N SER A 31 16.07 6.89 12.77
CA SER A 31 16.36 8.29 12.51
C SER A 31 16.81 8.51 11.06
N MET A 32 17.73 7.69 10.56
CA MET A 32 18.18 7.71 9.17
C MET A 32 17.01 7.49 8.19
N ALA A 33 16.15 6.51 8.46
CA ALA A 33 14.95 6.26 7.66
C ALA A 33 14.01 7.47 7.67
N CYS A 34 13.76 8.09 8.83
CA CYS A 34 12.94 9.29 8.93
C CYS A 34 13.52 10.46 8.14
N ILE A 35 14.83 10.69 8.18
CA ILE A 35 15.49 11.74 7.41
C ILE A 35 15.33 11.48 5.91
N LEU A 36 15.50 10.23 5.46
CA LEU A 36 15.31 9.87 4.05
C LEU A 36 13.87 10.13 3.60
N VAL A 37 12.88 9.75 4.40
CA VAL A 37 11.46 10.02 4.12
C VAL A 37 11.18 11.51 4.07
N ALA A 38 11.72 12.29 5.02
CA ALA A 38 11.55 13.74 5.06
C ALA A 38 12.20 14.43 3.85
N ALA A 39 13.41 14.00 3.46
CA ALA A 39 14.10 14.50 2.28
C ALA A 39 13.31 14.18 1.00
N PHE A 40 12.79 12.95 0.89
CA PHE A 40 11.95 12.54 -0.23
C PHE A 40 10.67 13.38 -0.34
N ALA A 41 9.97 13.59 0.78
CA ALA A 41 8.77 14.42 0.84
C ALA A 41 9.08 15.89 0.54
N GLY A 42 10.16 16.43 1.11
CA GLY A 42 10.63 17.79 0.83
C GLY A 42 10.94 18.00 -0.65
N TYR A 43 11.57 17.03 -1.29
CA TYR A 43 11.86 17.07 -2.72
C TYR A 43 10.58 17.12 -3.58
N TRP A 44 9.57 16.33 -3.22
CA TRP A 44 8.24 16.39 -3.86
C TRP A 44 7.54 17.74 -3.67
N ILE A 45 7.66 18.33 -2.50
CA ILE A 45 7.16 19.69 -2.23
C ILE A 45 7.86 20.67 -3.17
N VAL A 46 9.20 20.64 -3.25
CA VAL A 46 9.98 21.50 -4.16
C VAL A 46 9.55 21.33 -5.61
N LEU A 47 9.33 20.10 -6.08
CA LEU A 47 8.81 19.83 -7.42
C LEU A 47 7.44 20.48 -7.65
N THR A 48 6.54 20.34 -6.68
CA THR A 48 5.19 20.94 -6.73
C THR A 48 5.26 22.47 -6.75
N PHE A 49 6.08 23.07 -5.89
CA PHE A 49 6.30 24.52 -5.86
C PHE A 49 6.98 25.02 -7.14
N SER A 50 7.91 24.26 -7.71
CA SER A 50 8.55 24.62 -8.99
C SER A 50 7.54 24.72 -10.13
N TYR A 51 6.49 23.91 -10.10
CA TYR A 51 5.42 24.00 -11.09
C TYR A 51 4.53 25.24 -10.87
N ALA A 52 4.27 25.61 -9.62
CA ALA A 52 3.38 26.71 -9.28
C ALA A 52 4.03 28.11 -9.35
N PHE A 53 5.34 28.22 -9.10
CA PHE A 53 6.00 29.51 -8.86
C PHE A 53 7.23 29.81 -9.72
N LEU A 54 7.83 28.81 -10.38
CA LEU A 54 9.05 29.03 -11.17
C LEU A 54 8.73 29.24 -12.66
N PRO A 55 9.58 29.99 -13.38
CA PRO A 55 9.51 30.08 -14.83
C PRO A 55 9.82 28.73 -15.48
N PRO A 56 9.26 28.45 -16.67
CA PRO A 56 9.30 27.13 -17.30
C PRO A 56 10.72 26.60 -17.54
N GLU A 57 11.72 27.45 -17.78
CA GLU A 57 13.11 26.97 -17.93
C GLU A 57 13.71 26.48 -16.60
N ALA A 58 13.34 27.10 -15.49
CA ALA A 58 13.80 26.69 -14.16
C ALA A 58 13.05 25.43 -13.69
N THR A 59 11.73 25.36 -13.93
CA THR A 59 10.93 24.16 -13.69
C THR A 59 11.47 22.98 -14.50
N GLY A 60 11.74 23.16 -15.80
CA GLY A 60 12.29 22.11 -16.66
C GLY A 60 13.59 21.50 -16.10
N ARG A 61 14.52 22.32 -15.60
CA ARG A 61 15.77 21.83 -14.99
C ARG A 61 15.55 21.03 -13.71
N VAL A 62 14.66 21.48 -12.83
CA VAL A 62 14.33 20.76 -11.57
C VAL A 62 13.68 19.41 -11.87
N TRP A 63 12.76 19.39 -12.82
CA TRP A 63 12.07 18.16 -13.24
C TRP A 63 12.98 17.22 -14.03
N GLN A 64 13.94 17.74 -14.79
CA GLN A 64 14.95 16.92 -15.45
C GLN A 64 15.81 16.19 -14.42
N TRP A 65 16.24 16.87 -13.36
CA TRP A 65 16.97 16.22 -12.26
C TRP A 65 16.16 15.12 -11.59
N ALA A 66 14.84 15.32 -11.41
CA ALA A 66 13.94 14.27 -10.91
C ALA A 66 13.85 13.07 -11.85
N THR A 67 13.81 13.34 -13.16
CA THR A 67 13.66 12.31 -14.20
C THR A 67 14.94 11.48 -14.32
N ASP A 68 16.09 12.12 -14.30
CA ASP A 68 17.39 11.45 -14.32
C ASP A 68 17.56 10.58 -13.05
N LEU A 69 17.22 11.11 -11.88
CA LEU A 69 17.27 10.36 -10.63
C LEU A 69 16.31 9.16 -10.61
N TYR A 70 15.13 9.31 -11.21
CA TYR A 70 14.18 8.21 -11.42
C TYR A 70 14.69 7.16 -12.40
N ALA A 71 15.45 7.57 -13.43
CA ALA A 71 16.07 6.68 -14.40
C ALA A 71 17.22 5.87 -13.79
N GLU A 72 18.08 6.52 -13.01
CA GLU A 72 19.31 5.94 -12.46
C GLU A 72 19.08 5.14 -11.17
N SER A 73 18.21 5.61 -10.27
CA SER A 73 18.00 4.99 -8.97
C SER A 73 16.74 4.13 -8.91
N ALA A 74 16.93 2.81 -8.85
CA ALA A 74 15.85 1.86 -8.63
C ALA A 74 15.11 2.09 -7.31
N TRP A 75 15.83 2.53 -6.26
CA TRP A 75 15.24 2.84 -4.95
C TRP A 75 14.34 4.07 -4.99
N PHE A 76 14.80 5.14 -5.66
CA PHE A 76 13.98 6.35 -5.84
C PHE A 76 12.73 6.04 -6.67
N ARG A 77 12.89 5.24 -7.73
CA ARG A 77 11.77 4.75 -8.55
C ARG A 77 10.76 3.95 -7.72
N ALA A 78 11.21 2.95 -6.98
CA ALA A 78 10.36 2.13 -6.14
C ALA A 78 9.64 2.95 -5.06
N GLY A 79 10.35 3.90 -4.41
CA GLY A 79 9.77 4.81 -3.42
C GLY A 79 8.68 5.70 -4.03
N THR A 80 8.92 6.25 -5.22
CA THR A 80 7.96 7.08 -5.96
C THR A 80 6.71 6.29 -6.33
N ILE A 81 6.87 5.11 -6.94
CA ILE A 81 5.74 4.24 -7.32
C ILE A 81 4.95 3.83 -6.07
N THR A 82 5.63 3.35 -5.03
CA THR A 82 4.98 2.89 -3.80
C THR A 82 4.22 4.04 -3.11
N SER A 83 4.81 5.23 -3.05
CA SER A 83 4.16 6.40 -2.47
C SER A 83 2.89 6.76 -3.24
N PHE A 84 2.94 6.83 -4.58
CA PHE A 84 1.76 7.03 -5.42
C PHE A 84 0.70 5.95 -5.19
N LEU A 85 1.12 4.68 -5.12
CA LEU A 85 0.21 3.56 -4.94
C LEU A 85 -0.51 3.67 -3.59
N LEU A 86 0.19 4.01 -2.51
CA LEU A 86 -0.38 4.24 -1.18
C LEU A 86 -1.30 5.46 -1.12
N LEU A 87 -0.98 6.52 -1.87
CA LEU A 87 -1.83 7.72 -1.99
C LEU A 87 -3.12 7.45 -2.78
N VAL A 88 -3.04 6.65 -3.84
CA VAL A 88 -4.16 6.35 -4.73
C VAL A 88 -5.04 5.21 -4.20
N LEU A 89 -4.48 4.27 -3.42
CA LEU A 89 -5.24 3.17 -2.81
C LEU A 89 -6.53 3.59 -2.07
N PRO A 90 -6.49 4.58 -1.15
CA PRO A 90 -7.70 5.04 -0.46
C PRO A 90 -8.69 5.71 -1.42
N ILE A 91 -8.19 6.38 -2.46
CA ILE A 91 -9.04 7.02 -3.49
C ILE A 91 -9.77 5.95 -4.31
N LEU A 92 -9.08 4.87 -4.69
CA LEU A 92 -9.68 3.73 -5.39
C LEU A 92 -10.73 3.01 -4.53
N ARG A 93 -10.53 2.94 -3.21
CA ARG A 93 -11.51 2.36 -2.27
C ARG A 93 -12.81 3.17 -2.21
N VAL A 94 -12.73 4.49 -2.38
CA VAL A 94 -13.88 5.41 -2.33
C VAL A 94 -14.41 5.71 -3.75
N TRP A 95 -13.84 5.09 -4.78
CA TRP A 95 -14.25 5.33 -6.17
C TRP A 95 -15.70 4.90 -6.39
N PRO A 96 -16.59 5.80 -6.87
CA PRO A 96 -18.04 5.59 -6.95
C PRO A 96 -18.46 4.57 -8.03
N GLY A 97 -17.51 3.95 -8.73
CA GLY A 97 -17.78 2.94 -9.75
C GLY A 97 -18.13 1.55 -9.19
N ARG A 98 -18.01 1.33 -7.87
CA ARG A 98 -18.25 0.01 -7.26
C ARG A 98 -19.20 0.12 -6.07
N ASP A 99 -20.46 0.42 -6.36
CA ASP A 99 -21.53 0.31 -5.36
C ASP A 99 -21.76 -1.17 -5.03
N PRO A 100 -21.36 -1.65 -3.83
CA PRO A 100 -21.53 -3.06 -3.46
C PRO A 100 -23.00 -3.47 -3.42
N VAL A 101 -23.90 -2.49 -3.22
CA VAL A 101 -25.36 -2.67 -3.23
C VAL A 101 -25.88 -2.91 -4.65
N SER A 102 -25.33 -2.22 -5.65
CA SER A 102 -25.67 -2.42 -7.07
C SER A 102 -25.18 -3.78 -7.57
N GLU A 103 -23.98 -4.18 -7.17
CA GLU A 103 -23.38 -5.47 -7.52
C GLU A 103 -24.14 -6.64 -6.88
N ALA A 104 -24.57 -6.49 -5.62
CA ALA A 104 -25.44 -7.44 -4.92
C ALA A 104 -26.85 -7.56 -5.54
N ALA A 105 -27.44 -6.44 -5.97
CA ALA A 105 -28.74 -6.45 -6.64
C ALA A 105 -28.67 -7.16 -8.01
N ARG A 106 -27.63 -6.89 -8.81
CA ARG A 106 -27.41 -7.56 -10.10
C ARG A 106 -27.19 -9.05 -9.95
N THR A 107 -26.37 -9.47 -8.98
CA THR A 107 -26.14 -10.89 -8.73
C THR A 107 -27.42 -11.61 -8.32
N LEU A 108 -28.24 -11.01 -7.46
CA LEU A 108 -29.52 -11.58 -7.04
C LEU A 108 -30.52 -11.68 -8.20
N GLU A 109 -30.52 -10.70 -9.10
CA GLU A 109 -31.34 -10.70 -10.31
C GLU A 109 -30.91 -11.79 -11.31
N THR A 110 -29.60 -11.99 -11.50
CA THR A 110 -29.10 -13.07 -12.36
C THR A 110 -29.41 -14.46 -11.81
N VAL A 111 -29.39 -14.66 -10.49
CA VAL A 111 -29.76 -15.93 -9.85
C VAL A 111 -31.24 -16.23 -10.09
N ARG A 112 -32.13 -15.24 -9.90
CA ARG A 112 -33.58 -15.40 -10.13
C ARG A 112 -33.91 -15.76 -11.59
N LEU A 113 -33.25 -15.11 -12.55
CA LEU A 113 -33.44 -15.41 -13.97
C LEU A 113 -33.00 -16.84 -14.30
N ASN A 114 -31.90 -17.30 -13.71
CA ASN A 114 -31.39 -18.65 -13.94
C ASN A 114 -32.30 -19.72 -13.33
N GLU A 115 -32.80 -19.51 -12.12
CA GLU A 115 -33.79 -20.38 -11.48
C GLU A 115 -35.08 -20.48 -12.32
N GLY A 116 -35.55 -19.36 -12.88
CA GLY A 116 -36.70 -19.33 -13.78
C GLY A 116 -36.48 -20.14 -15.07
N LEU A 117 -35.28 -20.05 -15.66
CA LEU A 117 -34.91 -20.81 -16.86
C LEU A 117 -34.79 -22.32 -16.58
N ILE A 118 -34.26 -22.70 -15.41
CA ILE A 118 -34.17 -24.10 -14.98
C ILE A 118 -35.57 -24.68 -14.77
N ALA A 119 -36.46 -23.93 -14.10
CA ALA A 119 -37.84 -24.35 -13.89
C ALA A 119 -38.60 -24.51 -15.23
N ALA A 120 -38.42 -23.59 -16.17
CA ALA A 120 -39.01 -23.67 -17.50
C ALA A 120 -38.54 -24.91 -18.27
N ARG A 121 -37.23 -25.21 -18.24
CA ARG A 121 -36.68 -26.44 -18.85
C ARG A 121 -37.25 -27.71 -18.24
N GLN A 122 -37.34 -27.79 -16.92
CA GLN A 122 -37.91 -28.97 -16.26
C GLN A 122 -39.38 -29.17 -16.62
N GLN A 123 -40.14 -28.10 -16.79
CA GLN A 123 -41.54 -28.16 -17.21
C GLN A 123 -41.68 -28.63 -18.66
N GLU A 124 -40.79 -28.21 -19.55
CA GLU A 124 -40.73 -28.69 -20.94
C GLU A 124 -40.35 -30.18 -21.00
N GLU A 125 -39.35 -30.62 -20.23
CA GLU A 125 -38.96 -32.03 -20.16
C GLU A 125 -40.07 -32.91 -19.59
N ALA A 126 -40.79 -32.44 -18.56
CA ALA A 126 -41.95 -33.13 -18.00
C ALA A 126 -43.09 -33.24 -19.02
N ARG A 127 -43.37 -32.16 -19.77
CA ARG A 127 -44.38 -32.17 -20.86
C ARG A 127 -43.97 -33.05 -22.02
N ALA A 128 -42.69 -33.09 -22.39
CA ALA A 128 -42.17 -33.96 -23.45
C ALA A 128 -42.29 -35.44 -23.06
N LYS A 129 -41.97 -35.79 -21.81
CA LYS A 129 -42.15 -37.15 -21.27
C LYS A 129 -43.62 -37.60 -21.25
N LEU A 130 -44.55 -36.68 -20.98
CA LEU A 130 -45.99 -36.97 -21.01
C LEU A 130 -46.55 -37.13 -22.44
N ARG A 131 -45.92 -36.51 -23.45
CA ARG A 131 -46.31 -36.66 -24.87
C ARG A 131 -45.68 -37.87 -25.56
N ALA A 132 -44.59 -38.40 -25.03
CA ALA A 132 -43.91 -39.58 -25.55
C ALA A 132 -44.52 -40.92 -25.05
N ARG A 133 -45.64 -40.85 -24.33
CA ARG A 133 -46.37 -41.99 -23.77
C ARG A 133 -47.79 -42.02 -24.36
#